data_AF-A0A976D3H3-F1
#
_entry.id   AF-A0A976D3H3-F1
#
_cell.length_a   1.000
_cell.length_b   1.000
_cell.length_c   1.000
_cell.angle_alpha   90.00
_cell.angle_beta   90.00
_cell.angle_gamma   90.00
#
_symmetry.space_group_name_H-M   'P 1'
#
loop_
_entity.id
_entity.type
_entity.pdbx_description
1 polymer ?
#
loop_
_entity_poly.entity_id
_entity_poly.type
_entity_poly.pdbx_seq_one_letter_code
_entity_poly.pdbx_strand_id
1 'polypeptide(L)'
;MPVFDVVEFGQGPVVVLLHGFGEDRSVFDLLVPALAQDHTVVLPHLPGTGKAQWAEEKADEDFSIQDMADYLWALVQARGWSKICLLGHSMGGYTALAFAKDHPQTLNGFGLLHSTAYADSEEKKANRLRGIGLIQTHGGPAFLRITIPNLLGEKAK
;
A
#
# COMPACT_ATOMS: atom_id res chain seq x y z
N MET A 1 -16.86 10.62 1.11
CA MET A 1 -16.22 10.07 -0.10
C MET A 1 -14.72 10.08 0.09
N PRO A 2 -13.98 9.13 -0.49
CA PRO A 2 -12.53 9.09 -0.38
C PRO A 2 -11.85 10.31 -0.99
N VAL A 3 -10.78 10.75 -0.33
CA VAL A 3 -9.84 11.74 -0.86
C VAL A 3 -8.67 10.97 -1.45
N PHE A 4 -8.50 11.09 -2.77
CA PHE A 4 -7.41 10.45 -3.49
C PHE A 4 -6.22 11.40 -3.62
N ASP A 5 -5.04 10.96 -3.16
CA ASP A 5 -3.75 11.62 -3.42
C ASP A 5 -2.95 10.73 -4.38
N VAL A 6 -2.92 11.13 -5.65
CA VAL A 6 -2.39 10.31 -6.75
C VAL A 6 -1.51 11.18 -7.63
N VAL A 7 -0.35 10.62 -8.02
CA VAL A 7 0.51 11.18 -9.08
C VAL A 7 0.53 10.21 -10.25
N GLU A 8 0.54 10.75 -11.47
CA GLU A 8 0.49 10.00 -12.71
C GLU A 8 1.60 10.42 -13.67
N PHE A 9 2.16 9.45 -14.38
CA PHE A 9 3.19 9.66 -15.40
C PHE A 9 2.90 8.80 -16.64
N GLY A 10 3.35 9.26 -17.80
CA GLY A 10 3.22 8.52 -19.05
C GLY A 10 1.79 8.48 -19.59
N GLN A 11 1.59 7.64 -20.61
CA GLN A 11 0.29 7.39 -21.27
C GLN A 11 0.28 5.94 -21.77
N GLY A 12 -0.89 5.32 -21.83
CA GLY A 12 -1.05 3.93 -22.27
C GLY A 12 -1.78 3.07 -21.23
N PRO A 13 -1.62 1.73 -21.27
CA PRO A 13 -2.22 0.83 -20.29
C PRO A 13 -1.86 1.21 -18.85
N VAL A 14 -2.82 1.09 -17.94
CA VAL A 14 -2.67 1.56 -16.55
C VAL A 14 -1.88 0.56 -15.72
N VAL A 15 -0.86 1.05 -15.02
CA VAL A 15 -0.10 0.30 -13.99
C VAL A 15 -0.17 1.08 -12.68
N VAL A 16 -0.76 0.48 -11.65
CA VAL A 16 -0.83 1.05 -10.31
C VAL A 16 0.27 0.45 -9.44
N LEU A 17 1.06 1.30 -8.76
CA LEU A 17 2.15 0.89 -7.88
C LEU A 17 1.83 1.27 -6.43
N LEU A 18 1.72 0.28 -5.53
CA LEU A 18 1.34 0.47 -4.13
C LEU A 18 2.55 0.37 -3.19
N HIS A 19 2.78 1.41 -2.39
CA HIS A 19 3.88 1.47 -1.41
C HIS A 19 3.63 0.61 -0.16
N GLY A 20 4.67 0.42 0.65
CA GLY A 20 4.62 -0.33 1.92
C GLY A 20 4.23 0.52 3.13
N PHE A 21 4.25 -0.12 4.31
CA PHE A 21 4.02 0.55 5.60
C PHE A 21 5.20 1.45 5.96
N GLY A 22 4.93 2.71 6.34
CA GLY A 22 5.97 3.68 6.72
C GLY A 22 6.78 4.23 5.53
N GLU A 23 6.35 3.94 4.31
CA GLU A 23 6.92 4.42 3.05
C GLU A 23 5.96 5.39 2.38
N ASP A 24 6.41 5.99 1.27
CA ASP A 24 5.56 6.73 0.35
C ASP A 24 5.86 6.32 -1.11
N ARG A 25 5.23 6.99 -2.08
CA ARG A 25 5.37 6.69 -3.51
C ARG A 25 6.80 6.77 -4.06
N SER A 26 7.72 7.45 -3.37
CA SER A 26 9.13 7.59 -3.79
C SER A 26 9.88 6.26 -3.85
N VAL A 27 9.38 5.20 -3.21
CA VAL A 27 9.93 3.84 -3.33
C VAL A 27 9.99 3.35 -4.80
N PHE A 28 9.19 3.96 -5.69
CA PHE A 28 9.15 3.62 -7.11
C PHE A 28 9.88 4.60 -8.03
N ASP A 29 10.58 5.62 -7.51
CA ASP A 29 11.18 6.69 -8.33
C ASP A 29 12.13 6.17 -9.43
N LEU A 30 12.82 5.04 -9.17
CA LEU A 30 13.71 4.41 -10.14
C LEU A 30 12.99 3.54 -11.18
N LEU A 31 11.76 3.11 -10.89
CA LEU A 31 10.94 2.28 -11.77
C LEU A 31 10.08 3.12 -12.72
N VAL A 32 9.61 4.28 -12.25
CA VAL A 32 8.68 5.16 -12.97
C VAL A 32 9.19 5.54 -14.37
N PRO A 33 10.45 5.99 -14.58
CA PRO A 33 10.89 6.43 -15.91
C PRO A 33 10.88 5.31 -16.96
N ALA A 34 11.09 4.06 -16.55
CA ALA A 34 11.08 2.93 -17.46
C ALA A 34 9.65 2.54 -17.85
N LEU A 35 8.73 2.47 -16.88
CA LEU A 35 7.33 2.12 -17.15
C LEU A 35 6.57 3.24 -17.88
N ALA A 36 6.87 4.50 -17.59
CA ALA A 36 6.17 5.64 -18.17
C ALA A 36 6.47 5.86 -19.67
N GLN A 37 7.37 5.06 -20.27
CA GLN A 37 7.65 5.10 -21.71
C GLN A 37 6.44 4.65 -22.53
N ASP A 38 5.65 3.70 -22.02
CA ASP A 38 4.54 3.06 -22.73
C ASP A 38 3.32 2.73 -21.85
N HIS A 39 3.35 3.05 -20.55
CA HIS A 39 2.25 2.86 -19.61
C HIS A 39 1.83 4.18 -18.94
N THR A 40 0.57 4.23 -18.50
CA THR A 40 0.13 5.23 -17.52
C THR A 40 0.46 4.70 -16.12
N VAL A 41 1.52 5.24 -15.50
CA VAL A 41 1.98 4.83 -14.18
C VAL A 41 1.27 5.65 -13.11
N VAL A 42 0.52 4.98 -12.24
CA VAL A 42 -0.32 5.59 -11.20
C VAL A 42 0.28 5.28 -9.83
N LEU A 43 0.57 6.33 -9.07
CA LEU A 43 1.22 6.28 -7.75
C LEU A 43 0.30 6.89 -6.70
N PRO A 44 -0.67 6.12 -6.16
CA PRO A 44 -1.51 6.58 -5.07
C PRO A 44 -0.73 6.55 -3.75
N HIS A 45 -1.01 7.51 -2.88
CA HIS A 45 -0.86 7.25 -1.45
C HIS A 45 -2.01 6.37 -0.96
N LEU A 46 -1.67 5.45 -0.05
CA LEU A 46 -2.64 4.67 0.70
C LEU A 46 -3.13 5.47 1.93
N PRO A 47 -4.36 5.21 2.43
CA PRO A 47 -4.90 5.89 3.60
C PRO A 47 -3.93 5.89 4.78
N GLY A 48 -3.81 7.04 5.46
CA GLY A 48 -2.83 7.26 6.52
C GLY A 48 -1.47 7.76 6.03
N THR A 49 -1.28 7.93 4.72
CA THR A 49 -0.07 8.50 4.10
C THR A 49 -0.43 9.68 3.21
N GLY A 50 0.41 10.73 3.19
CA GLY A 50 0.17 11.93 2.38
C GLY A 50 -1.18 12.58 2.68
N LYS A 51 -1.97 12.86 1.62
CA LYS A 51 -3.33 13.40 1.74
C LYS A 51 -4.42 12.35 1.48
N ALA A 52 -4.07 11.07 1.35
CA ALA A 52 -5.02 10.01 1.09
C ALA A 52 -5.88 9.72 2.33
N GLN A 53 -7.20 9.73 2.16
CA GLN A 53 -8.17 9.49 3.24
C GLN A 53 -9.34 8.65 2.72
N TRP A 54 -9.81 7.70 3.51
CA TRP A 54 -10.91 6.82 3.09
C TRP A 54 -12.29 7.45 3.30
N ALA A 55 -12.73 7.62 4.53
CA ALA A 55 -13.92 8.38 4.88
C ALA A 55 -13.75 8.86 6.32
N GLU A 56 -14.23 10.06 6.64
CA GLU A 56 -14.17 10.60 8.01
C GLU A 56 -14.80 9.65 9.03
N GLU A 57 -15.87 8.95 8.63
CA GLU A 57 -16.57 7.94 9.43
C GLU A 57 -15.68 6.76 9.85
N LYS A 58 -14.57 6.50 9.13
CA LYS A 58 -13.61 5.43 9.42
C LYS A 58 -12.29 5.93 10.00
N ALA A 59 -12.19 7.21 10.36
CA ALA A 59 -10.94 7.78 10.89
C ALA A 59 -10.53 7.16 12.24
N ASP A 60 -11.51 6.70 13.03
CA ASP A 60 -11.31 6.15 14.38
C ASP A 60 -11.56 4.63 14.47
N GLU A 61 -11.77 3.95 13.34
CA GLU A 61 -11.98 2.50 13.27
C GLU A 61 -10.69 1.74 12.93
N ASP A 62 -10.64 0.46 13.32
CA ASP A 62 -9.55 -0.43 12.90
C ASP A 62 -9.51 -0.52 11.37
N PHE A 63 -8.41 -0.06 10.76
CA PHE A 63 -8.24 -0.02 9.31
C PHE A 63 -7.49 -1.27 8.82
N SER A 64 -8.18 -2.11 8.05
CA SER A 64 -7.64 -3.38 7.58
C SER A 64 -6.99 -3.30 6.19
N ILE A 65 -6.29 -4.37 5.79
CA ILE A 65 -5.81 -4.52 4.41
C ILE A 65 -6.98 -4.55 3.40
N GLN A 66 -8.14 -5.08 3.81
CA GLN A 66 -9.32 -5.08 2.96
C GLN A 66 -9.81 -3.65 2.73
N ASP A 67 -9.82 -2.79 3.76
CA ASP A 67 -10.19 -1.38 3.60
C ASP A 67 -9.23 -0.64 2.66
N MET A 68 -7.94 -1.00 2.65
CA MET A 68 -6.98 -0.47 1.65
C MET A 68 -7.33 -0.91 0.22
N ALA A 69 -7.79 -2.15 0.05
CA ALA A 69 -8.20 -2.66 -1.26
C ALA A 69 -9.50 -2.00 -1.73
N ASP A 70 -10.45 -1.78 -0.82
CA ASP A 70 -11.70 -1.08 -1.09
C ASP A 70 -11.43 0.40 -1.46
N TYR A 71 -10.46 1.04 -0.80
CA TYR A 71 -9.94 2.36 -1.20
C TYR A 71 -9.42 2.38 -2.63
N LEU A 72 -8.61 1.39 -2.99
CA LEU A 72 -8.12 1.26 -4.36
C LEU A 72 -9.27 1.00 -5.35
N TRP A 73 -10.25 0.20 -4.99
CA TRP A 73 -11.42 -0.05 -5.83
C TRP A 73 -12.22 1.23 -6.07
N ALA A 74 -12.44 2.04 -5.05
CA ALA A 74 -13.10 3.33 -5.21
C ALA A 74 -12.30 4.26 -6.14
N LEU A 75 -10.97 4.25 -6.07
CA LEU A 75 -10.11 5.00 -7.01
C LEU A 75 -10.30 4.51 -8.44
N VAL A 76 -10.23 3.20 -8.67
CA VAL A 76 -10.41 2.58 -9.98
C VAL A 76 -11.76 2.93 -10.59
N GLN A 77 -12.83 2.86 -9.79
CA GLN A 77 -14.18 3.23 -10.21
C GLN A 77 -14.30 4.73 -10.52
N ALA A 78 -13.74 5.60 -9.66
CA ALA A 78 -13.76 7.04 -9.87
C ALA A 78 -13.02 7.47 -11.15
N ARG A 79 -12.01 6.69 -11.57
CA ARG A 79 -11.27 6.91 -12.81
C ARG A 79 -11.86 6.21 -14.03
N GLY A 80 -12.86 5.35 -13.84
CA GLY A 80 -13.50 4.60 -14.92
C GLY A 80 -12.57 3.59 -15.60
N TRP A 81 -11.55 3.10 -14.89
CA TRP A 81 -10.61 2.13 -15.46
C TRP A 81 -11.23 0.74 -15.49
N SER A 82 -11.36 0.18 -16.69
CA SER A 82 -11.89 -1.18 -16.88
C SER A 82 -10.84 -2.27 -16.68
N LYS A 83 -9.56 -1.94 -16.91
CA LYS A 83 -8.42 -2.85 -16.79
C LYS A 83 -7.19 -2.12 -16.26
N ILE A 84 -6.52 -2.70 -15.27
CA ILE A 84 -5.25 -2.21 -14.70
C ILE A 84 -4.26 -3.37 -14.50
N CYS A 85 -2.97 -3.06 -14.45
CA CYS A 85 -1.97 -3.91 -13.81
C CYS A 85 -1.69 -3.37 -12.40
N LEU A 86 -1.52 -4.24 -11.41
CA LEU A 86 -1.35 -3.84 -10.01
C LEU A 86 -0.08 -4.43 -9.40
N LEU A 87 0.90 -3.60 -9.04
CA LEU A 87 2.12 -4.05 -8.35
C LEU A 87 2.14 -3.51 -6.92
N GLY A 88 2.37 -4.38 -5.94
CA GLY A 88 2.37 -4.00 -4.53
C GLY A 88 3.69 -4.32 -3.83
N HIS A 89 4.31 -3.31 -3.22
CA HIS A 89 5.52 -3.45 -2.40
C HIS A 89 5.17 -3.73 -0.94
N SER A 90 5.80 -4.74 -0.32
CA SER A 90 5.67 -5.03 1.11
C SER A 90 4.18 -5.11 1.54
N MET A 91 3.68 -4.18 2.36
CA MET A 91 2.27 -4.07 2.74
C MET A 91 1.33 -3.90 1.54
N GLY A 92 1.73 -3.11 0.54
CA GLY A 92 0.98 -2.93 -0.70
C GLY A 92 0.78 -4.23 -1.48
N GLY A 93 1.63 -5.23 -1.27
CA GLY A 93 1.42 -6.58 -1.81
C GLY A 93 0.22 -7.29 -1.18
N TYR A 94 -0.02 -7.14 0.13
CA TYR A 94 -1.22 -7.65 0.77
C TYR A 94 -2.48 -6.95 0.25
N THR A 95 -2.40 -5.63 0.05
CA THR A 95 -3.48 -4.84 -0.57
C THR A 95 -3.76 -5.32 -2.00
N ALA A 96 -2.72 -5.59 -2.80
CA ALA A 96 -2.87 -6.11 -4.15
C ALA A 96 -3.55 -7.49 -4.18
N LEU A 97 -3.24 -8.37 -3.22
CA LEU A 97 -3.90 -9.67 -3.09
C LEU A 97 -5.36 -9.55 -2.70
N ALA A 98 -5.67 -8.68 -1.73
CA ALA A 98 -7.06 -8.41 -1.32
C ALA A 98 -7.87 -7.84 -2.49
N PHE A 99 -7.31 -6.89 -3.23
CA PHE A 99 -7.94 -6.36 -4.45
C PHE A 99 -8.15 -7.45 -5.51
N ALA A 100 -7.14 -8.28 -5.77
CA ALA A 100 -7.21 -9.33 -6.78
C ALA A 100 -8.24 -10.41 -6.46
N LYS A 101 -8.47 -10.67 -5.17
CA LYS A 101 -9.48 -11.62 -4.69
C LYS A 101 -10.90 -11.15 -5.05
N ASP A 102 -11.20 -9.86 -4.86
CA ASP A 102 -12.56 -9.33 -4.98
C ASP A 102 -12.85 -8.72 -6.36
N HIS A 103 -11.81 -8.28 -7.08
CA HIS A 103 -11.92 -7.62 -8.39
C HIS A 103 -11.00 -8.22 -9.48
N PRO A 104 -10.90 -9.55 -9.63
CA PRO A 104 -9.99 -10.18 -10.59
C PRO A 104 -10.29 -9.78 -12.05
N GLN A 105 -11.55 -9.52 -12.38
CA GLN A 105 -11.98 -9.10 -13.71
C GLN A 105 -11.40 -7.75 -14.14
N THR A 106 -10.97 -6.92 -13.20
CA THR A 106 -10.38 -5.60 -13.49
C THR A 106 -8.86 -5.68 -13.69
N LEU A 107 -8.25 -6.84 -13.45
CA LEU A 107 -6.81 -7.01 -13.59
C LEU A 107 -6.44 -7.55 -14.97
N ASN A 108 -5.43 -6.93 -15.59
CA ASN A 108 -4.61 -7.54 -16.66
C ASN A 108 -3.49 -8.40 -16.06
N GLY A 109 -3.08 -8.09 -14.84
CA GLY A 109 -2.07 -8.81 -14.08
C GLY A 109 -1.83 -8.13 -12.73
N PHE A 110 -1.19 -8.83 -11.81
CA PHE A 110 -0.70 -8.24 -10.57
C PHE A 110 0.63 -8.86 -10.14
N GLY A 111 1.38 -8.17 -9.29
CA GLY A 111 2.70 -8.62 -8.84
C GLY A 111 3.01 -8.19 -7.40
N LEU A 112 3.81 -9.02 -6.72
CA LEU A 112 4.24 -8.82 -5.34
C LEU A 112 5.74 -8.47 -5.33
N LEU A 113 6.07 -7.26 -4.87
CA LEU A 113 7.43 -6.77 -4.78
C LEU A 113 7.88 -6.84 -3.32
N HIS A 114 8.87 -7.67 -3.00
CA HIS A 114 9.33 -7.90 -1.62
C HIS A 114 8.18 -8.13 -0.62
N SER A 115 7.18 -8.90 -1.06
CA SER A 115 5.99 -9.24 -0.29
C SER A 115 5.74 -10.76 -0.37
N THR A 116 4.60 -11.23 0.12
CA THR A 116 4.28 -12.66 0.20
C THR A 116 2.80 -12.93 -0.05
N ALA A 117 2.51 -14.04 -0.71
CA ALA A 117 1.15 -14.56 -0.90
C ALA A 117 0.65 -15.38 0.29
N TYR A 118 1.53 -15.71 1.24
CA TYR A 118 1.18 -16.51 2.40
C TYR A 118 0.59 -15.64 3.51
N ALA A 119 -0.34 -16.22 4.25
CA ALA A 119 -0.84 -15.62 5.48
C ALA A 119 0.30 -15.43 6.50
N ASP A 120 0.15 -14.41 7.34
CA ASP A 120 1.07 -14.21 8.46
C ASP A 120 1.01 -15.40 9.42
N SER A 121 2.19 -15.83 9.91
CA SER A 121 2.29 -16.81 10.98
C SER A 121 1.69 -16.27 12.28
N GLU A 122 1.36 -17.17 13.22
CA GLU A 122 0.87 -16.76 14.54
C GLU A 122 1.86 -15.86 15.28
N GLU A 123 3.17 -16.12 15.14
CA GLU A 123 4.21 -15.25 15.68
C GLU A 123 4.14 -13.85 15.06
N LYS A 124 4.03 -13.75 13.73
CA LYS A 124 3.98 -12.46 13.05
C LYS A 124 2.71 -11.68 13.41
N LYS A 125 1.57 -12.35 13.54
CA LYS A 125 0.32 -11.74 14.05
C LYS A 125 0.52 -11.21 15.48
N ALA A 126 1.09 -12.02 16.37
CA ALA A 126 1.38 -11.59 17.74
C ALA A 126 2.33 -10.39 17.79
N ASN A 127 3.35 -10.34 16.92
CA ASN A 127 4.28 -9.22 16.82
C ASN A 127 3.57 -7.93 16.38
N ARG A 128 2.65 -8.02 15.41
CA ARG A 128 1.83 -6.87 14.98
C ARG A 128 0.92 -6.36 16.09
N LEU A 129 0.24 -7.26 16.81
CA LEU A 129 -0.62 -6.89 17.95
C LEU A 129 0.19 -6.18 19.05
N ARG A 130 1.41 -6.63 19.33
CA ARG A 130 2.33 -5.93 20.24
C ARG A 130 2.70 -4.54 19.72
N GLY A 131 2.96 -4.42 18.41
CA GLY A 131 3.21 -3.13 17.76
C GLY A 131 2.04 -2.16 17.91
N ILE A 132 0.81 -2.62 17.66
CA ILE A 132 -0.43 -1.86 17.84
C ILE A 132 -0.56 -1.39 19.29
N GLY A 133 -0.43 -2.30 20.27
CA GLY A 133 -0.52 -1.95 21.68
C GLY A 133 0.55 -0.95 22.13
N LEU A 134 1.77 -1.06 21.58
CA LEU A 134 2.85 -0.10 21.84
C LEU A 134 2.51 1.30 21.30
N ILE A 135 1.96 1.39 20.08
CA ILE A 135 1.52 2.65 19.48
C ILE A 135 0.37 3.26 20.30
N GLN A 136 -0.62 2.46 20.70
CA GLN A 136 -1.77 2.94 21.47
C GLN A 136 -1.37 3.44 22.86
N THR A 137 -0.42 2.77 23.52
CA THR A 137 -0.02 3.10 24.90
C THR A 137 1.06 4.18 24.97
N HIS A 138 1.99 4.21 24.01
CA HIS A 138 3.20 5.05 24.07
C HIS A 138 3.42 5.93 22.83
N GLY A 139 2.51 5.87 21.85
CA GLY A 139 2.58 6.63 20.60
C GLY A 139 3.55 6.06 19.55
N GLY A 140 3.41 6.56 18.32
CA GLY A 140 4.26 6.19 17.18
C GLY A 140 5.77 6.33 17.42
N PRO A 141 6.28 7.39 18.08
CA PRO A 141 7.71 7.53 18.34
C PRO A 141 8.33 6.40 19.17
N ALA A 142 7.57 5.79 20.09
CA ALA A 142 8.05 4.64 20.87
C ALA A 142 8.18 3.39 19.99
N PHE A 143 7.19 3.15 19.12
CA PHE A 143 7.21 2.07 18.13
C PHE A 143 8.40 2.18 17.18
N LEU A 144 8.70 3.39 16.69
CA LEU A 144 9.82 3.61 15.77
C LEU A 144 11.17 3.37 16.44
N ARG A 145 11.37 3.78 17.71
CA ARG A 145 12.62 3.53 18.44
C ARG A 145 12.95 2.03 18.57
N ILE A 146 11.93 1.18 18.68
CA ILE A 146 12.10 -0.27 18.79
C ILE A 146 12.26 -0.92 17.42
N THR A 147 11.54 -0.42 16.41
CA THR A 147 11.50 -1.05 15.08
C THR A 147 12.73 -0.68 14.24
N ILE A 148 13.14 0.60 14.21
CA ILE A 148 14.21 1.10 13.33
C ILE A 148 15.52 0.32 13.48
N PRO A 149 16.03 0.02 14.68
CA PRO A 149 17.28 -0.74 14.81
C PRO A 149 17.24 -2.13 14.16
N ASN A 150 16.05 -2.72 13.98
CA ASN A 150 15.90 -4.02 13.34
C ASN A 150 15.81 -3.93 11.81
N LEU A 151 15.67 -2.73 11.25
CA LEU A 151 15.63 -2.48 9.80
C LEU A 151 17.03 -2.21 9.23
N LEU A 152 18.01 -1.92 10.08
CA LEU A 152 19.37 -1.59 9.69
C LEU A 152 20.29 -2.78 9.92
N GLY A 153 21.18 -3.05 8.97
CA GLY A 153 22.26 -4.00 9.18
C GLY A 153 23.22 -3.51 10.27
N GLU A 154 23.97 -4.41 10.90
CA GLU A 154 24.87 -4.10 12.03
C GLU A 154 25.82 -2.91 11.80
N LYS A 155 26.25 -2.67 10.55
CA LYS A 155 27.13 -1.54 10.20
C LYS A 155 26.43 -0.17 10.15
N ALA A 156 25.11 -0.16 10.13
CA ALA A 156 24.27 1.04 9.99
C ALA A 156 23.44 1.34 11.25
N LYS A 157 23.52 0.49 12.28
CA LYS A 157 22.95 0.76 13.61
C LYS A 157 23.85 1.70 14.40
#